data_AF-A0A542YF13-F1
#
_entry.id   AF-A0A542YF13-F1
#
_cell.length_a   1.000
_cell.length_b   1.000
_cell.length_c   1.000
_cell.angle_alpha   90.00
_cell.angle_beta   90.00
_cell.angle_gamma   90.00
#
_symmetry.space_group_name_H-M   'P 1'
#
loop_
_entity.id
_entity.type
_entity.pdbx_description
1 polymer ?
#
loop_
_entity_poly.entity_id
_entity_poly.type
_entity_poly.pdbx_seq_one_letter_code
_entity_poly.pdbx_strand_id
1 'polypeptide(L)'
;MTDTLLDAVDKLTIEHPYPAIIEGRTRWVRRDPLIRLLREAIASSLTGGNGLASAASKIPFDADALQQYDLLEGLILEQLRTVTDATPHLTPEANLRAWYAAFMVTADEHDIELWHDVWHGWETKIEAKLSPPVILELIDTTTKKPYPCPECGFDWYEQILNSGPNGKRGRWYDREKRIALTATYRPDGNGGLEQCAVECGCCNWRATGSAGVRGFAWDLENPPEHDTPTNHTVVIPM
;
A
#
# COMPACT_ATOMS: atom_id res chain seq x y z
N MET A 1 -8.71 -15.51 19.87
CA MET A 1 -8.91 -14.42 20.85
C MET A 1 -9.90 -13.47 20.22
N THR A 2 -11.00 -13.18 20.90
CA THR A 2 -11.95 -12.14 20.48
C THR A 2 -11.29 -10.80 20.71
N ASP A 3 -11.13 -10.01 19.65
CA ASP A 3 -10.62 -8.64 19.73
C ASP A 3 -11.62 -7.81 20.55
N THR A 4 -11.13 -7.02 21.52
CA THR A 4 -11.97 -6.18 22.37
C THR A 4 -11.89 -4.71 21.96
N LEU A 5 -12.84 -3.88 22.41
CA LEU A 5 -12.76 -2.43 22.21
C LEU A 5 -11.43 -1.84 22.72
N LEU A 6 -10.92 -2.35 23.86
CA LEU A 6 -9.63 -1.93 24.38
C LEU A 6 -8.49 -2.29 23.42
N ASP A 7 -8.51 -3.49 22.84
CA ASP A 7 -7.47 -3.92 21.90
C ASP A 7 -7.43 -3.01 20.66
N ALA A 8 -8.60 -2.64 20.11
CA ALA A 8 -8.69 -1.69 19.00
C ALA A 8 -8.14 -0.31 19.37
N VAL A 9 -8.54 0.22 20.54
CA VAL A 9 -8.04 1.51 21.05
C VAL A 9 -6.53 1.46 21.31
N ASP A 10 -6.02 0.35 21.84
CA ASP A 10 -4.60 0.18 22.14
C ASP A 10 -3.76 0.14 20.87
N LYS A 11 -4.18 -0.59 19.84
CA LYS A 11 -3.48 -0.59 18.54
C LYS A 11 -3.41 0.81 17.92
N LEU A 12 -4.47 1.61 18.07
CA LEU A 12 -4.52 2.99 17.59
C LEU A 12 -3.61 3.94 18.38
N THR A 13 -3.43 3.72 19.68
CA THR A 13 -2.88 4.73 20.61
C THR A 13 -1.56 4.38 21.29
N ILE A 14 -1.15 3.11 21.34
CA ILE A 14 0.15 2.67 21.90
C ILE A 14 0.95 1.78 20.97
N GLU A 15 2.22 1.65 21.34
CA GLU A 15 3.07 0.60 20.81
C GLU A 15 2.49 -0.78 21.09
N HIS A 16 2.37 -1.59 20.05
CA HIS A 16 1.86 -2.94 20.13
C HIS A 16 2.72 -3.90 19.31
N PRO A 17 2.79 -5.18 19.71
CA PRO A 17 3.48 -6.19 18.93
C PRO A 17 2.68 -6.54 17.67
N TYR A 18 3.35 -6.59 16.52
CA TYR A 18 2.76 -6.97 15.24
C TYR A 18 3.57 -8.11 14.58
N PRO A 19 2.91 -9.10 13.96
CA PRO A 19 3.57 -10.17 13.23
C PRO A 19 4.10 -9.67 11.88
N ALA A 20 5.42 -9.51 11.74
CA ALA A 20 6.06 -9.17 10.47
C ALA A 20 6.75 -10.39 9.85
N ILE A 21 6.70 -10.53 8.53
CA ILE A 21 7.48 -11.53 7.80
C ILE A 21 8.86 -10.96 7.53
N ILE A 22 9.88 -11.48 8.23
CA ILE A 22 11.27 -11.08 8.08
C ILE A 22 12.05 -12.32 7.69
N GLU A 23 12.69 -12.29 6.51
CA GLU A 23 13.48 -13.42 5.98
C GLU A 23 12.66 -14.73 5.88
N GLY A 24 11.39 -14.62 5.47
CA GLY A 24 10.48 -15.77 5.33
C GLY A 24 10.00 -16.37 6.66
N ARG A 25 10.25 -15.71 7.80
CA ARG A 25 9.76 -16.14 9.12
C ARG A 25 8.93 -15.05 9.76
N THR A 26 7.82 -15.42 10.38
CA THR A 26 7.02 -14.51 11.20
C THR A 26 7.77 -14.18 12.48
N ARG A 27 8.08 -12.89 12.70
CA ARG A 27 8.65 -12.36 13.93
C ARG A 27 7.75 -11.27 14.49
N TRP A 28 7.65 -11.21 15.81
CA TRP A 28 6.94 -10.12 16.48
C TRP A 28 7.84 -8.90 16.55
N VAL A 29 7.38 -7.81 15.95
CA VAL A 29 8.07 -6.51 15.95
C VAL A 29 7.22 -5.51 16.70
N ARG A 30 7.84 -4.59 17.43
CA ARG A 30 7.11 -3.48 18.04
C ARG A 30 6.81 -2.42 16.98
N ARG A 31 5.55 -2.05 16.87
CA ARG A 31 5.07 -1.00 15.96
C ARG A 31 4.64 0.19 16.81
N ASP A 32 4.97 1.41 16.36
CA ASP A 32 4.42 2.65 16.91
C ASP A 32 2.87 2.68 16.80
N PRO A 33 2.18 3.53 17.58
CA PRO A 33 0.73 3.72 17.46
C PRO A 33 0.29 3.99 16.01
N LEU A 34 -0.81 3.36 15.55
CA LEU A 34 -1.25 3.51 14.16
C LEU A 34 -1.56 4.96 13.77
N ILE A 35 -2.18 5.74 14.68
CA ILE A 35 -2.47 7.15 14.43
C ILE A 35 -1.18 7.96 14.25
N ARG A 36 -0.15 7.64 15.04
CA ARG A 36 1.17 8.27 14.92
C ARG A 36 1.82 7.92 13.58
N LEU A 37 1.79 6.65 13.19
CA LEU A 37 2.34 6.20 11.92
C LEU A 37 1.63 6.84 10.72
N LEU A 38 0.30 7.03 10.78
CA LEU A 38 -0.44 7.76 9.76
C LEU A 38 0.04 9.21 9.65
N ARG A 39 0.19 9.91 10.78
CA ARG A 39 0.72 11.29 10.83
C ARG A 39 2.15 11.38 10.26
N GLU A 40 3.01 10.42 10.59
CA GLU A 40 4.38 10.34 10.08
C GLU A 40 4.42 10.05 8.57
N ALA A 41 3.54 9.18 8.06
CA ALA A 41 3.40 8.92 6.63
C ALA A 41 3.01 10.19 5.85
N ILE A 42 2.07 10.97 6.38
CA ILE A 42 1.67 12.27 5.81
C ILE A 42 2.87 13.24 5.81
N ALA A 43 3.56 13.39 6.94
CA ALA A 43 4.71 14.30 7.06
C ALA A 43 5.89 13.92 6.14
N SER A 44 6.15 12.63 5.96
CA SER A 44 7.19 12.11 5.06
C SER A 44 6.88 12.44 3.60
N SER A 45 5.60 12.38 3.21
CA SER A 45 5.16 12.76 1.85
C SER A 45 5.35 14.26 1.56
N LEU A 46 5.26 15.11 2.58
CA LEU A 46 5.43 16.57 2.47
C LEU A 46 6.90 17.02 2.42
N THR A 47 7.78 16.31 3.11
CA THR A 47 9.17 16.76 3.32
C THR A 47 10.17 16.27 2.28
N GLY A 48 9.74 15.50 1.26
CA GLY A 48 10.55 15.18 0.09
C GLY A 48 11.96 14.69 0.44
N GLY A 49 12.05 13.48 1.00
CA GLY A 49 13.26 12.75 1.39
C GLY A 49 14.63 13.42 1.16
N ASN A 50 15.22 13.97 2.24
CA ASN A 50 16.64 14.37 2.28
C ASN A 50 17.60 13.17 2.50
N GLY A 51 17.21 11.97 2.06
CA GLY A 51 18.06 10.78 2.11
C GLY A 51 18.97 10.70 0.89
N LEU A 52 20.28 10.73 1.10
CA LEU A 52 21.37 10.75 0.10
C LEU A 52 21.50 9.47 -0.77
N ALA A 53 20.43 8.71 -0.99
CA ALA A 53 20.45 7.55 -1.86
C ALA A 53 19.14 7.42 -2.65
N SER A 54 19.30 7.47 -3.97
CA SER A 54 18.29 7.31 -5.02
C SER A 54 17.48 8.57 -5.39
N ALA A 55 17.77 9.08 -6.58
CA ALA A 55 16.93 10.02 -7.32
C ALA A 55 15.63 9.34 -7.82
N ALA A 56 15.01 8.51 -6.98
CA ALA A 56 13.82 7.73 -7.27
C ALA A 56 12.59 8.42 -6.67
N SER A 57 11.72 8.91 -7.56
CA SER A 57 10.34 9.37 -7.34
C SER A 57 10.08 10.23 -6.10
N LYS A 58 9.73 11.51 -6.30
CA LYS A 58 8.93 12.26 -5.33
C LYS A 58 7.80 11.35 -4.85
N ILE A 59 7.79 10.97 -3.57
CA ILE A 59 6.69 10.20 -2.99
C ILE A 59 5.46 11.09 -3.18
N PRO A 60 4.45 10.66 -3.96
CA PRO A 60 3.26 11.47 -4.18
C PRO A 60 2.64 11.83 -2.83
N PHE A 61 2.28 13.10 -2.64
CA PHE A 61 1.50 13.52 -1.49
C PHE A 61 0.22 12.69 -1.44
N ASP A 62 0.04 11.91 -0.38
CA ASP A 62 -1.13 11.05 -0.20
C ASP A 62 -2.26 11.88 0.42
N ALA A 63 -3.00 12.59 -0.43
CA ALA A 63 -4.12 13.44 -0.03
C ALA A 63 -5.22 12.66 0.69
N ASP A 64 -5.39 11.38 0.34
CA ASP A 64 -6.38 10.50 0.99
C ASP A 64 -5.96 10.16 2.42
N ALA A 65 -4.67 9.90 2.66
CA ALA A 65 -4.16 9.70 4.02
C ALA A 65 -4.37 10.93 4.92
N LEU A 66 -4.16 12.15 4.38
CA LEU A 66 -4.44 13.39 5.13
C LEU A 66 -5.93 13.51 5.46
N GLN A 67 -6.81 13.29 4.48
CA GLN A 67 -8.26 13.36 4.70
C GLN A 67 -8.72 12.33 5.75
N GLN A 68 -8.18 11.11 5.72
CA GLN A 68 -8.47 10.09 6.71
C GLN A 68 -8.01 10.50 8.12
N TYR A 69 -6.84 11.13 8.23
CA TYR A 69 -6.33 11.65 9.49
C TYR A 69 -7.26 12.72 10.08
N ASP A 70 -7.63 13.72 9.27
CA ASP A 70 -8.51 14.82 9.69
C ASP A 70 -9.90 14.31 10.11
N LEU A 71 -10.46 13.34 9.36
CA LEU A 71 -11.73 12.70 9.70
C LEU A 71 -11.65 11.92 11.04
N LEU A 72 -10.56 11.19 11.24
CA LEU A 72 -10.34 10.43 12.48
C LEU A 72 -10.16 11.36 13.68
N GLU A 73 -9.34 12.40 13.56
CA GLU A 73 -9.14 13.38 14.62
C GLU A 73 -10.45 14.10 14.97
N GLY A 74 -11.22 14.51 13.96
CA GLY A 74 -12.54 15.11 14.14
C GLY A 74 -13.49 14.19 14.90
N LEU A 75 -13.57 12.91 14.51
CA LEU A 75 -14.39 11.91 15.19
C LEU A 75 -13.97 11.72 16.66
N ILE A 76 -12.67 11.57 16.93
CA ILE A 76 -12.14 11.42 18.30
C ILE A 76 -12.53 12.62 19.17
N LEU A 77 -12.37 13.83 18.66
CA LEU A 77 -12.69 15.05 19.41
C LEU A 77 -14.19 15.23 19.63
N GLU A 78 -15.02 14.88 18.64
CA GLU A 78 -16.46 14.87 18.78
C GLU A 78 -16.90 13.91 19.88
N GLN A 79 -16.42 12.67 19.85
CA GLN A 79 -16.78 11.67 20.85
C GLN A 79 -16.25 11.98 22.24
N LEU A 80 -15.05 12.57 22.36
CA LEU A 80 -14.57 13.03 23.66
C LEU A 80 -15.55 14.05 24.27
N ARG A 81 -16.06 14.99 23.48
CA ARG A 81 -17.01 16.02 23.95
C ARG A 81 -18.39 15.46 24.32
N THR A 82 -18.80 14.31 23.78
CA THR A 82 -20.09 13.70 24.15
C THR A 82 -20.05 13.04 25.52
N VAL A 83 -18.88 12.57 25.97
CA VAL A 83 -18.72 11.82 27.22
C VAL A 83 -18.05 12.62 28.35
N THR A 84 -17.35 13.73 28.03
CA THR A 84 -16.66 14.55 29.04
C THR A 84 -16.55 16.02 28.65
N ASP A 85 -16.57 16.89 29.66
CA ASP A 85 -16.29 18.32 29.55
C ASP A 85 -14.79 18.65 29.66
N ALA A 86 -13.92 17.64 29.72
CA ALA A 86 -12.48 17.84 29.85
C ALA A 86 -11.90 18.58 28.64
N THR A 87 -10.93 19.46 28.89
CA THR A 87 -10.17 20.12 27.83
C THR A 87 -9.43 19.06 27.00
N PRO A 88 -9.59 19.05 25.66
CA PRO A 88 -8.87 18.12 24.80
C PRO A 88 -7.35 18.24 24.94
N HIS A 89 -6.67 17.10 24.89
CA HIS A 89 -5.23 16.98 24.78
C HIS A 89 -4.74 17.42 23.38
N LEU A 90 -3.43 17.69 23.29
CA LEU A 90 -2.77 18.09 22.06
C LEU A 90 -2.67 16.99 21.01
N THR A 91 -2.78 15.72 21.40
CA THR A 91 -2.61 14.59 20.49
C THR A 91 -3.89 13.74 20.40
N PRO A 92 -4.29 13.29 19.19
CA PRO A 92 -5.46 12.45 19.02
C PRO A 92 -5.36 11.13 19.81
N GLU A 93 -4.15 10.58 19.97
CA GLU A 93 -3.92 9.36 20.74
C GLU A 93 -4.30 9.52 22.21
N ALA A 94 -3.96 10.66 22.82
CA ALA A 94 -4.33 10.97 24.20
C ALA A 94 -5.84 11.27 24.34
N ASN A 95 -6.44 11.93 23.35
CA ASN A 95 -7.87 12.18 23.31
C ASN A 95 -8.69 10.90 23.20
N LEU A 96 -8.29 9.97 22.34
CA LEU A 96 -8.97 8.68 22.18
C LEU A 96 -8.89 7.83 23.48
N ARG A 97 -7.73 7.86 24.14
CA ARG A 97 -7.54 7.24 25.46
C ARG A 97 -8.43 7.86 26.55
N ALA A 98 -8.50 9.19 26.59
CA ALA A 98 -9.35 9.91 27.53
C ALA A 98 -10.84 9.61 27.28
N TRP A 99 -11.25 9.57 26.01
CA TRP A 99 -12.60 9.16 25.60
C TRP A 99 -12.90 7.76 26.10
N TYR A 100 -12.05 6.77 25.81
CA TYR A 100 -12.28 5.38 26.21
C TYR A 100 -12.46 5.25 27.74
N ALA A 101 -11.59 5.92 28.52
CA ALA A 101 -11.70 5.89 29.98
C ALA A 101 -13.01 6.49 30.50
N ALA A 102 -13.51 7.57 29.91
CA ALA A 102 -14.77 8.20 30.29
C ALA A 102 -15.99 7.38 29.81
N PHE A 103 -15.95 6.92 28.57
CA PHE A 103 -16.99 6.11 27.93
C PHE A 103 -17.29 4.84 28.71
N MET A 104 -16.25 4.10 29.14
CA MET A 104 -16.41 2.84 29.88
C MET A 104 -17.08 2.98 31.25
N VAL A 105 -17.22 4.19 31.80
CA VAL A 105 -17.95 4.43 33.06
C VAL A 105 -19.47 4.30 32.86
N THR A 106 -19.96 4.62 31.67
CA THR A 106 -21.40 4.72 31.39
C THR A 106 -21.88 3.77 30.29
N ALA A 107 -20.96 3.20 29.50
CA ALA A 107 -21.29 2.34 28.38
C ALA A 107 -21.97 1.03 28.81
N ASP A 108 -22.98 0.61 28.05
CA ASP A 108 -23.51 -0.75 28.12
C ASP A 108 -22.83 -1.68 27.09
N GLU A 109 -23.23 -2.96 27.06
CA GLU A 109 -22.66 -3.95 26.16
C GLU A 109 -22.90 -3.60 24.68
N HIS A 110 -24.05 -3.02 24.35
CA HIS A 110 -24.38 -2.64 22.98
C HIS A 110 -23.52 -1.47 22.50
N ASP A 111 -23.31 -0.47 23.36
CA ASP A 111 -22.42 0.66 23.08
C ASP A 111 -20.99 0.16 22.85
N ILE A 112 -20.51 -0.79 23.66
CA ILE A 112 -19.15 -1.35 23.54
C ILE A 112 -18.98 -2.07 22.19
N GLU A 113 -19.95 -2.88 21.77
CA GLU A 113 -19.93 -3.57 20.47
C GLU A 113 -19.94 -2.58 19.30
N LEU A 114 -20.83 -1.57 19.35
CA LEU A 114 -20.92 -0.56 18.32
C LEU A 114 -19.58 0.18 18.14
N TRP A 115 -18.99 0.64 19.24
CA TRP A 115 -17.73 1.38 19.18
C TRP A 115 -16.54 0.49 18.86
N HIS A 116 -16.56 -0.78 19.24
CA HIS A 116 -15.56 -1.75 18.82
C HIS A 116 -15.49 -1.79 17.27
N ASP A 117 -16.62 -1.93 16.60
CA ASP A 117 -16.67 -2.02 15.14
C ASP A 117 -16.19 -0.72 14.46
N VAL A 118 -16.51 0.43 15.05
CA VAL A 118 -16.04 1.73 14.55
C VAL A 118 -14.53 1.85 14.64
N TRP A 119 -13.93 1.58 15.80
CA TRP A 119 -12.49 1.73 15.99
C TRP A 119 -11.68 0.64 15.27
N HIS A 120 -12.21 -0.59 15.22
CA HIS A 120 -11.62 -1.65 14.41
C HIS A 120 -11.69 -1.35 12.90
N GLY A 121 -12.77 -0.71 12.44
CA GLY A 121 -12.86 -0.20 11.08
C GLY A 121 -11.79 0.84 10.75
N TRP A 122 -11.46 1.72 11.71
CA TRP A 122 -10.36 2.69 11.57
C TRP A 122 -8.98 2.04 11.62
N GLU A 123 -8.76 1.09 12.53
CA GLU A 123 -7.56 0.24 12.56
C GLU A 123 -7.29 -0.35 11.18
N THR A 124 -8.27 -1.05 10.61
CA THR A 124 -8.17 -1.70 9.29
C THR A 124 -7.84 -0.70 8.18
N LYS A 125 -8.49 0.47 8.16
CA LYS A 125 -8.24 1.52 7.16
C LYS A 125 -6.82 2.07 7.25
N ILE A 126 -6.34 2.35 8.45
CA ILE A 126 -4.97 2.85 8.66
C ILE A 126 -3.95 1.78 8.28
N GLU A 127 -4.17 0.53 8.68
CA GLU A 127 -3.27 -0.57 8.33
C GLU A 127 -3.19 -0.80 6.82
N ALA A 128 -4.30 -0.71 6.10
CA ALA A 128 -4.31 -0.79 4.64
C ALA A 128 -3.46 0.31 3.99
N LYS A 129 -3.39 1.50 4.60
CA LYS A 129 -2.55 2.61 4.13
C LYS A 129 -1.07 2.44 4.44
N LEU A 130 -0.76 1.89 5.62
CA LEU A 130 0.61 1.67 6.05
C LEU A 130 1.20 0.38 5.47
N SER A 131 0.37 -0.54 4.99
CA SER A 131 0.82 -1.77 4.36
C SER A 131 1.49 -1.47 3.02
N PRO A 132 2.67 -2.06 2.75
CA PRO A 132 3.28 -1.94 1.44
C PRO A 132 2.35 -2.53 0.38
N PRO A 133 2.30 -1.94 -0.82
CA PRO A 133 1.51 -2.53 -1.89
C PRO A 133 2.05 -3.92 -2.24
N VAL A 134 1.14 -4.84 -2.52
CA VAL A 134 1.47 -6.18 -3.01
C VAL A 134 1.82 -6.06 -4.48
N ILE A 135 2.98 -6.57 -4.86
CA ILE A 135 3.45 -6.62 -6.24
C ILE A 135 3.39 -8.08 -6.69
N LEU A 136 2.66 -8.33 -7.78
CA LEU A 136 2.52 -9.62 -8.43
C LEU A 136 3.15 -9.56 -9.81
N GLU A 137 4.02 -10.52 -10.12
CA GLU A 137 4.48 -10.72 -11.49
C GLU A 137 3.38 -11.45 -12.28
N LEU A 138 3.06 -10.94 -13.47
CA LEU A 138 1.97 -11.51 -14.26
C LEU A 138 2.45 -12.70 -15.09
N ILE A 139 2.15 -13.89 -14.58
CA ILE A 139 2.51 -15.19 -15.16
C ILE A 139 1.23 -15.95 -15.46
N ASP A 140 1.15 -16.54 -16.65
CA ASP A 140 0.11 -17.51 -16.98
C ASP A 140 0.27 -18.75 -16.07
N THR A 141 -0.73 -19.01 -15.24
CA THR A 141 -0.71 -20.11 -14.28
C THR A 141 -0.68 -21.50 -14.93
N THR A 142 -1.15 -21.61 -16.18
CA THR A 142 -1.22 -22.85 -16.96
C THR A 142 0.10 -23.13 -17.65
N THR A 143 0.62 -22.16 -18.40
CA THR A 143 1.86 -22.34 -19.18
C THR A 143 3.14 -22.01 -18.40
N LYS A 144 3.00 -21.35 -17.23
CA LYS A 144 4.10 -20.81 -16.42
C LYS A 144 4.99 -19.81 -17.18
N LYS A 145 4.46 -19.17 -18.22
CA LYS A 145 5.15 -18.13 -18.99
C LYS A 145 4.66 -16.74 -18.59
N PRO A 146 5.52 -15.71 -18.59
CA PRO A 146 5.09 -14.34 -18.36
C PRO A 146 4.19 -13.85 -19.51
N TYR A 147 3.21 -13.01 -19.19
CA TYR A 147 2.41 -12.35 -20.23
C TYR A 147 3.23 -11.26 -20.93
N PRO A 148 3.19 -11.17 -22.27
CA PRO A 148 3.85 -10.09 -22.99
C PRO A 148 3.12 -8.76 -22.78
N CYS A 149 3.86 -7.66 -22.73
CA CYS A 149 3.26 -6.33 -22.70
C CYS A 149 2.45 -6.06 -23.98
N PRO A 150 1.20 -5.56 -23.87
CA PRO A 150 0.37 -5.28 -25.05
C PRO A 150 0.94 -4.17 -25.94
N GLU A 151 1.74 -3.25 -25.40
CA GLU A 151 2.35 -2.16 -26.19
C GLU A 151 3.69 -2.56 -26.83
N CYS A 152 4.62 -3.14 -26.06
CA CYS A 152 5.98 -3.40 -26.55
C CYS A 152 6.26 -4.86 -26.90
N GLY A 153 5.35 -5.78 -26.59
CA GLY A 153 5.48 -7.21 -26.87
C GLY A 153 6.51 -7.96 -26.01
N PHE A 154 7.27 -7.29 -25.16
CA PHE A 154 8.24 -7.93 -24.27
C PHE A 154 7.57 -8.58 -23.06
N ASP A 155 8.03 -9.78 -22.72
CA ASP A 155 7.61 -10.58 -21.55
C ASP A 155 8.59 -10.46 -20.37
N TRP A 156 9.81 -9.96 -20.60
CA TRP A 156 10.81 -9.64 -19.59
C TRP A 156 11.68 -8.43 -19.96
N TYR A 157 12.39 -7.88 -18.98
CA TYR A 157 13.42 -6.84 -19.18
C TYR A 157 14.60 -7.02 -18.21
N GLU A 158 15.76 -6.42 -18.51
CA GLU A 158 16.91 -6.36 -17.60
C GLU A 158 16.87 -5.06 -16.79
N GLN A 159 16.83 -5.16 -15.46
CA GLN A 159 17.00 -4.03 -14.56
C GLN A 159 18.46 -3.98 -14.06
N ILE A 160 19.07 -2.81 -14.14
CA ILE A 160 20.39 -2.56 -13.54
C ILE A 160 20.16 -2.18 -12.07
N LEU A 161 20.57 -3.04 -11.15
CA LEU A 161 20.43 -2.82 -9.70
C LEU A 161 21.52 -1.90 -9.16
N ASN A 162 22.77 -2.21 -9.53
CA ASN A 162 23.94 -1.45 -9.14
C ASN A 162 24.82 -1.23 -10.35
N SER A 163 25.47 -0.09 -10.40
CA SER A 163 26.59 0.13 -11.32
C SER A 163 27.74 0.74 -10.55
N GLY A 164 28.94 0.23 -10.79
CA GLY A 164 30.13 0.70 -10.09
C GLY A 164 31.34 0.78 -11.01
N PRO A 165 32.32 1.63 -10.67
CA PRO A 165 33.60 1.63 -11.34
C PRO A 165 34.31 0.31 -11.03
N ASN A 166 34.72 -0.42 -12.08
CA ASN A 166 35.48 -1.66 -11.97
C ASN A 166 36.98 -1.38 -12.10
N GLY A 167 37.52 -0.53 -11.21
CA GLY A 167 38.93 -0.11 -11.26
C GLY A 167 39.38 0.34 -12.67
N LYS A 168 40.54 -0.15 -13.13
CA LYS A 168 41.11 0.15 -14.46
C LYS A 168 40.43 -0.58 -15.64
N ARG A 169 39.36 -1.37 -15.42
CA ARG A 169 38.81 -2.32 -16.43
C ARG A 169 37.33 -2.09 -16.79
N GLY A 170 36.80 -0.88 -16.63
CA GLY A 170 35.45 -0.50 -17.10
C GLY A 170 34.41 -0.36 -15.99
N ARG A 171 33.12 -0.34 -16.33
CA ARG A 171 32.00 -0.37 -15.36
C ARG A 171 31.51 -1.81 -15.19
N TRP A 172 31.17 -2.19 -13.98
CA TRP A 172 30.39 -3.40 -13.73
C TRP A 172 28.92 -3.03 -13.51
N TYR A 173 28.02 -3.94 -13.85
CA TYR A 173 26.59 -3.79 -13.69
C TYR A 173 26.04 -5.06 -13.06
N ASP A 174 25.38 -4.95 -11.91
CA ASP A 174 24.49 -6.01 -11.43
C ASP A 174 23.20 -5.92 -12.22
N ARG A 175 22.91 -6.95 -13.02
CA ARG A 175 21.70 -7.04 -13.82
C ARG A 175 20.79 -8.12 -13.27
N GLU A 176 19.53 -7.79 -13.13
CA GLU A 176 18.47 -8.72 -12.74
C GLU A 176 17.44 -8.81 -13.86
N LYS A 177 17.08 -10.04 -14.24
CA LYS A 177 16.01 -10.28 -15.20
C LYS A 177 14.67 -10.23 -14.46
N ARG A 178 13.76 -9.36 -14.89
CA ARG A 178 12.43 -9.19 -14.28
C ARG A 178 11.32 -9.39 -15.30
N ILE A 179 10.16 -9.82 -14.83
CA ILE A 179 8.96 -9.94 -15.67
C ILE A 179 8.51 -8.55 -16.10
N ALA A 180 8.15 -8.41 -17.39
CA ALA A 180 7.80 -7.11 -17.96
C ALA A 180 6.55 -6.52 -17.31
N LEU A 181 5.51 -7.33 -17.08
CA LEU A 181 4.25 -6.89 -16.50
C LEU A 181 4.13 -7.24 -15.02
N THR A 182 3.92 -6.22 -14.20
CA THR A 182 3.66 -6.36 -12.77
C THR A 182 2.32 -5.73 -12.42
N ALA A 183 1.51 -6.43 -11.64
CA ALA A 183 0.33 -5.89 -11.00
C ALA A 183 0.67 -5.46 -9.58
N THR A 184 0.40 -4.20 -9.25
CA THR A 184 0.54 -3.63 -7.92
C THR A 184 -0.85 -3.36 -7.36
N TYR A 185 -1.16 -3.85 -6.17
CA TYR A 185 -2.44 -3.57 -5.51
C TYR A 185 -2.29 -3.43 -4.00
N ARG A 186 -3.23 -2.72 -3.38
CA ARG A 186 -3.36 -2.65 -1.91
C ARG A 186 -4.69 -3.26 -1.49
N PRO A 187 -4.72 -4.20 -0.54
CA PRO A 187 -5.98 -4.69 0.02
C PRO A 187 -6.76 -3.52 0.64
N ASP A 188 -7.98 -3.28 0.18
CA ASP A 188 -8.84 -2.17 0.60
C ASP A 188 -10.17 -2.65 1.22
N GLY A 189 -10.29 -3.96 1.51
CA GLY A 189 -11.55 -4.59 1.94
C GLY A 189 -12.56 -4.82 0.80
N ASN A 190 -12.41 -4.15 -0.34
CA ASN A 190 -13.25 -4.25 -1.54
C ASN A 190 -12.59 -5.09 -2.65
N GLY A 191 -11.69 -6.01 -2.28
CA GLY A 191 -10.95 -6.87 -3.20
C GLY A 191 -9.66 -6.26 -3.77
N GLY A 192 -9.22 -5.11 -3.25
CA GLY A 192 -7.94 -4.48 -3.57
C GLY A 192 -7.87 -3.77 -4.91
N LEU A 193 -9.03 -3.42 -5.49
CA LEU A 193 -9.12 -2.90 -6.85
C LEU A 193 -9.19 -1.37 -6.92
N GLU A 194 -9.43 -0.66 -5.82
CA GLU A 194 -9.47 0.80 -5.85
C GLU A 194 -8.08 1.39 -6.06
N GLN A 195 -7.07 0.76 -5.45
CA GLN A 195 -5.67 1.15 -5.54
C GLN A 195 -4.83 0.09 -6.25
N CYS A 196 -5.29 -0.34 -7.44
CA CYS A 196 -4.56 -1.26 -8.28
C CYS A 196 -4.00 -0.60 -9.55
N ALA A 197 -2.87 -1.12 -10.02
CA ALA A 197 -2.30 -0.78 -11.30
C ALA A 197 -1.57 -1.99 -11.89
N VAL A 198 -1.59 -2.11 -13.22
CA VAL A 198 -0.67 -2.97 -13.96
C VAL A 198 0.29 -2.06 -14.70
N GLU A 199 1.58 -2.34 -14.64
CA GLU A 199 2.60 -1.57 -15.34
C GLU A 199 3.59 -2.46 -16.08
N CYS A 200 4.11 -1.94 -17.20
CA CYS A 200 5.21 -2.53 -17.92
C CYS A 200 6.54 -1.87 -17.53
N GLY A 201 7.46 -2.63 -16.93
CA GLY A 201 8.80 -2.14 -16.59
C GLY A 201 9.70 -1.83 -17.80
N CYS A 202 9.31 -2.24 -19.01
CA CYS A 202 10.08 -1.99 -20.24
C CYS A 202 9.69 -0.66 -20.91
N CYS A 203 8.40 -0.44 -21.17
CA CYS A 203 7.93 0.74 -21.92
C CYS A 203 7.12 1.75 -21.07
N ASN A 204 6.95 1.49 -19.77
CA ASN A 204 6.12 2.28 -18.86
C ASN A 204 4.63 2.38 -19.24
N TRP A 205 4.13 1.48 -20.09
CA TRP A 205 2.69 1.31 -20.29
C TRP A 205 2.02 0.97 -18.95
N ARG A 206 0.82 1.52 -18.71
CA ARG A 206 0.13 1.36 -17.44
C ARG A 206 -1.38 1.33 -17.60
N ALA A 207 -2.02 0.38 -16.90
CA ALA A 207 -3.45 0.37 -16.65
C ALA A 207 -3.68 0.67 -15.15
N THR A 208 -4.54 1.64 -14.84
CA THR A 208 -4.79 2.07 -13.44
C THR A 208 -6.27 1.99 -13.07
N GLY A 209 -6.53 1.72 -11.80
CA GLY A 209 -7.88 1.67 -11.25
C GLY A 209 -8.63 0.40 -11.66
N SER A 210 -9.76 0.17 -11.01
CA SER A 210 -10.54 -1.06 -11.16
C SER A 210 -10.96 -1.34 -12.61
N ALA A 211 -11.41 -0.32 -13.34
CA ALA A 211 -11.84 -0.47 -14.73
C ALA A 211 -10.66 -0.81 -15.67
N GLY A 212 -9.53 -0.11 -15.53
CA GLY A 212 -8.35 -0.34 -16.38
C GLY A 212 -7.74 -1.71 -16.15
N VAL A 213 -7.58 -2.12 -14.88
CA VAL A 213 -7.02 -3.43 -14.54
C VAL A 213 -7.97 -4.57 -14.92
N ARG A 214 -9.29 -4.41 -14.76
CA ARG A 214 -10.27 -5.41 -15.24
C ARG A 214 -10.31 -5.52 -16.76
N GLY A 215 -10.24 -4.39 -17.48
CA GLY A 215 -10.16 -4.40 -18.94
C GLY A 215 -8.93 -5.18 -19.41
N PHE A 216 -7.78 -4.89 -18.82
CA PHE A 216 -6.55 -5.63 -19.12
C PHE A 216 -6.66 -7.12 -18.75
N ALA A 217 -7.26 -7.47 -17.60
CA ALA A 217 -7.47 -8.87 -17.23
C ALA A 217 -8.37 -9.60 -18.24
N TRP A 218 -9.43 -8.94 -18.73
CA TRP A 218 -10.28 -9.47 -19.78
C TRP A 218 -9.50 -9.74 -21.08
N ASP A 219 -8.62 -8.81 -21.48
CA ASP A 219 -7.77 -8.97 -22.67
C ASP A 219 -6.79 -10.14 -22.55
N LEU A 220 -6.30 -10.42 -21.33
CA LEU A 220 -5.46 -11.61 -21.07
C LEU A 220 -6.25 -12.92 -21.15
N GLU A 221 -7.48 -12.92 -20.65
CA GLU A 221 -8.36 -14.11 -20.66
C GLU A 221 -8.95 -14.39 -22.04
N ASN A 222 -9.13 -13.34 -22.84
CA ASN A 222 -9.71 -13.39 -24.17
C ASN A 222 -8.70 -12.81 -25.17
N PRO A 223 -7.53 -13.44 -25.33
CA PRO A 223 -6.57 -12.97 -26.31
C PRO A 223 -7.28 -12.92 -27.66
N PRO A 224 -7.19 -11.80 -28.41
CA PRO A 224 -7.79 -11.74 -29.73
C PRO A 224 -7.31 -12.97 -30.50
N GLU A 225 -8.24 -13.73 -31.10
CA GLU A 225 -7.89 -14.83 -31.99
C GLU A 225 -6.87 -14.25 -32.97
N HIS A 226 -5.61 -14.64 -32.80
CA HIS A 226 -4.52 -14.01 -33.52
C HIS A 226 -4.81 -14.15 -35.01
N ASP A 227 -5.17 -13.04 -35.66
CA ASP A 227 -4.82 -12.84 -37.06
C ASP A 227 -3.31 -13.07 -37.10
N THR A 228 -2.94 -14.22 -37.67
CA THR A 228 -1.56 -14.65 -37.89
C THR A 228 -0.70 -13.43 -38.19
N PRO A 229 0.33 -13.12 -37.38
CA PRO A 229 1.10 -11.91 -37.58
C PRO A 229 1.64 -11.92 -39.01
N THR A 230 1.10 -11.06 -39.86
CA THR A 230 1.69 -10.75 -41.15
C THR A 230 3.07 -10.22 -40.84
N ASN A 231 4.08 -11.02 -41.19
CA ASN A 231 5.50 -10.75 -41.03
C ASN A 231 5.82 -9.39 -41.67
N HIS A 232 5.62 -8.30 -40.92
CA HIS A 232 6.10 -6.99 -41.32
C HIS A 232 7.59 -7.01 -41.08
N THR A 233 8.31 -7.47 -42.11
CA THR A 233 9.76 -7.30 -42.21
C THR A 233 10.01 -5.79 -42.17
N VAL A 234 10.36 -5.26 -41.01
CA VAL A 234 10.85 -3.89 -40.87
C VAL A 234 12.23 -3.88 -41.52
N VAL A 235 12.27 -3.49 -42.79
CA VAL A 235 13.51 -3.20 -43.49
C VAL A 235 14.05 -1.91 -42.88
N ILE A 236 15.09 -2.04 -42.06
CA ILE A 236 15.85 -0.89 -41.56
C ILE A 236 16.68 -0.36 -42.74
N PRO A 237 16.45 0.88 -43.23
CA PRO A 237 17.35 1.46 -44.22
C PRO A 237 18.72 1.71 -43.55
N MET A 238 19.78 1.19 -44.17
CA MET A 238 21.17 1.54 -43.86
C MET A 238 21.50 2.97 -44.30
#